data_AF-A0A7J9J282-F1
#
_entry.id   AF-A0A7J9J282-F1
#
_cell.length_a   1.000
_cell.length_b   1.000
_cell.length_c   1.000
_cell.angle_alpha   90.00
_cell.angle_beta   90.00
_cell.angle_gamma   90.00
#
_symmetry.space_group_name_H-M   'P 1'
#
loop_
_entity.id
_entity.type
_entity.pdbx_description
1 polymer ?
#
loop_
_entity_poly.entity_id
_entity_poly.type
_entity_poly.pdbx_seq_one_letter_code
_entity_poly.pdbx_strand_id
1 'polypeptide(L)' 'MEILELLLKGCNSVQNYVQKCKRLVFEYGPLILANAEHFLETTDVCTILHACDGGKQESVADS' A
#
# COMPACT_ATOMS: atom_id res chain seq x y z
N MET A 1 0.47 -12.05 -5.07
CA MET A 1 1.91 -11.82 -4.81
C MET A 1 2.56 -10.81 -5.78
N GLU A 2 1.82 -10.21 -6.72
CA GLU A 2 2.37 -9.35 -7.77
C GLU A 2 3.20 -8.17 -7.26
N ILE A 3 2.80 -7.53 -6.14
CA ILE A 3 3.56 -6.43 -5.54
C ILE A 3 4.94 -6.89 -5.05
N LEU A 4 5.04 -8.07 -4.43
CA LEU A 4 6.34 -8.60 -3.98
C LEU A 4 7.25 -8.91 -5.18
N GLU A 5 6.70 -9.43 -6.27
CA GLU A 5 7.47 -9.68 -7.50
C GLU A 5 7.99 -8.38 -8.11
N LEU A 6 7.16 -7.33 -8.15
CA LEU A 6 7.58 -6.00 -8.60
C LEU A 6 8.67 -5.41 -7.71
N LEU A 7 8.54 -5.52 -6.39
CA LEU A 7 9.56 -5.08 -5.43
C LEU A 7 10.88 -5.85 -5.60
N LEU A 8 10.81 -7.18 -5.77
CA LEU A 8 11.98 -8.02 -6.02
C LEU A 8 12.66 -7.69 -7.35
N LYS A 9 11.89 -7.35 -8.39
CA LYS A 9 12.43 -6.86 -9.66
C LYS A 9 13.09 -5.50 -9.48
N GLY A 10 12.47 -4.59 -8.73
CA GLY A 10 13.00 -3.28 -8.37
C GLY A 10 14.31 -3.37 -7.59
N CYS A 11 14.47 -4.38 -6.72
CA CYS A 11 15.71 -4.61 -6.00
C CYS A 11 16.94 -4.78 -6.92
N ASN A 12 16.76 -5.22 -8.16
CA ASN A 12 17.87 -5.35 -9.12
C ASN A 12 18.45 -3.99 -9.55
N SER A 13 17.71 -2.88 -9.36
CA SER A 13 18.18 -1.52 -9.64
C SER A 13 19.00 -0.92 -8.50
N VAL A 14 19.06 -1.56 -7.33
CA VAL A 14 19.67 -1.01 -6.11
C VAL A 14 21.14 -1.42 -5.97
N GLN A 15 21.90 -1.32 -7.06
CA GLN A 15 23.36 -1.56 -7.19
C GLN A 15 23.95 -2.52 -6.14
N ASN A 16 24.75 -2.01 -5.19
CA ASN A 16 25.49 -2.79 -4.20
C ASN A 16 24.61 -3.39 -3.08
N TYR A 17 23.31 -3.10 -3.09
CA TYR A 17 22.36 -3.48 -2.06
C TYR A 17 21.30 -4.48 -2.53
N VAL A 18 21.43 -5.04 -3.74
CA VAL A 18 20.44 -5.97 -4.31
C VAL A 18 20.05 -7.09 -3.32
N GLN A 19 21.03 -7.73 -2.69
CA GLN A 19 20.77 -8.82 -1.76
C GLN A 19 20.14 -8.35 -0.44
N LYS A 20 20.60 -7.21 0.09
CA LYS A 20 20.00 -6.59 1.27
C LYS A 20 18.55 -6.18 1.00
N CYS A 21 18.27 -5.60 -0.17
CA CYS A 21 16.93 -5.24 -0.61
C CYS A 21 16.02 -6.46 -0.68
N LYS A 22 16.45 -7.54 -1.36
CA LYS A 22 15.66 -8.78 -1.46
C LYS A 22 15.35 -9.37 -0.08
N ARG A 23 16.33 -9.39 0.83
CA ARG A 23 16.10 -9.84 2.22
C ARG A 23 15.02 -9.00 2.91
N LEU A 24 15.10 -7.67 2.84
CA LEU A 24 14.10 -6.78 3.44
C LEU A 24 12.72 -6.96 2.82
N VAL A 25 12.62 -7.15 1.49
CA VAL A 25 11.35 -7.41 0.82
C VAL A 25 10.73 -8.72 1.29
N PHE A 26 11.51 -9.79 1.49
CA PHE A 26 10.99 -11.03 2.04
C PHE A 26 10.60 -10.92 3.51
N GLU A 27 11.38 -10.21 4.32
CA GLU A 27 11.17 -10.10 5.76
C GLU A 27 9.98 -9.19 6.11
N TYR A 28 9.91 -8.02 5.47
CA TYR A 28 8.94 -6.99 5.83
C TYR A 28 7.82 -6.82 4.81
N GLY A 29 8.04 -7.20 3.54
CA GLY A 29 7.04 -7.05 2.48
C GLY A 29 5.69 -7.70 2.83
N PRO A 30 5.64 -8.99 3.22
CA PRO A 30 4.40 -9.64 3.62
C PRO A 30 3.69 -8.95 4.79
N LEU A 31 4.44 -8.53 5.82
CA LEU A 31 3.88 -7.85 7.00
C LEU A 31 3.30 -6.48 6.63
N ILE A 32 4.02 -5.69 5.82
CA ILE A 32 3.56 -4.38 5.37
C ILE A 32 2.31 -4.52 4.51
N LEU A 33 2.27 -5.50 3.60
CA LEU A 33 1.11 -5.71 2.74
C LEU A 33 -0.13 -6.13 3.53
N ALA A 34 0.00 -7.05 4.50
CA ALA A 34 -1.11 -7.43 5.36
C ALA A 34 -1.62 -6.24 6.20
N ASN A 35 -0.71 -5.43 6.74
CA ASN A 35 -1.10 -4.21 7.47
C ASN A 35 -1.74 -3.16 6.55
N ALA A 36 -1.27 -3.04 5.32
CA ALA A 36 -1.83 -2.13 4.32
C ALA A 36 -3.24 -2.59 3.89
N GLU A 37 -3.46 -3.88 3.67
CA GLU A 37 -4.79 -4.44 3.38
C GLU A 37 -5.77 -4.11 4.53
N HIS A 38 -5.41 -4.41 5.77
CA HIS A 38 -6.23 -4.08 6.95
C HIS A 38 -6.49 -2.57 7.08
N PHE A 39 -5.49 -1.74 6.78
CA PHE A 39 -5.67 -0.29 6.76
C PHE A 39 -6.68 0.15 5.70
N LEU A 40 -6.55 -0.36 4.48
CA LEU A 40 -7.42 -0.01 3.35
C LEU A 40 -8.85 -0.54 3.49
N GLU A 41 -9.06 -1.65 4.20
CA GLU A 41 -10.40 -2.15 4.53
C GLU A 41 -11.20 -1.18 5.40
N THR A 42 -10.51 -0.43 6.25
CA THR A 42 -11.12 0.45 7.26
C THR A 42 -11.02 1.93 6.91
N THR A 43 -10.33 2.26 5.82
CA THR A 43 -9.91 3.62 5.51
C THR A 43 -10.09 3.92 4.02
N ASP A 44 -10.82 4.98 3.71
CA ASP A 44 -10.92 5.47 2.33
C ASP A 44 -9.59 6.10 1.88
N VAL A 45 -8.87 5.36 1.04
CA VAL A 45 -7.59 5.77 0.48
C VAL A 45 -7.70 7.05 -0.36
N CYS A 46 -8.85 7.29 -0.99
CA CYS A 46 -9.03 8.49 -1.83
C CYS A 46 -9.04 9.75 -0.97
N THR A 47 -9.73 9.71 0.17
CA THR A 47 -9.75 10.79 1.15
C THR A 47 -8.36 11.00 1.77
N ILE A 48 -7.63 9.94 2.13
CA ILE A 48 -6.27 10.07 2.72
C ILE A 48 -5.26 10.64 1.74
N LEU A 49 -5.34 10.24 0.48
CA LEU A 49 -4.48 10.79 -0.57
C LEU A 49 -4.94 12.19 -1.02
N HIS A 50 -5.98 12.75 -0.40
CA HIS A 50 -6.64 13.99 -0.81
C HIS A 50 -7.03 14.01 -2.30
N ALA A 51 -7.28 12.83 -2.86
CA ALA A 51 -7.78 12.65 -4.23
C ALA A 51 -9.30 12.82 -4.29
N CYS A 52 -9.99 12.64 -3.15
CA CYS A 52 -11.41 12.92 -2.98
C CYS A 52 -11.59 13.93 -1.84
N ASP A 53 -12.60 14.79 -1.95
CA ASP A 53 -13.06 15.57 -0.80
C ASP A 53 -13.61 14.60 0.25
N GLY A 54 -13.04 14.64 1.45
CA GLY A 54 -13.44 13.78 2.56
C GLY A 54 -14.89 14.07 2.94
N GLY A 55 -15.81 13.27 2.40
CA GLY A 55 -17.24 13.49 2.54
C GLY A 55 -17.62 13.64 4.01
N LYS A 56 -18.07 14.84 4.40
CA LYS A 56 -19.19 14.88 5.33
C LYS A 56 -20.27 14.01 4.69
N GLN A 57 -20.71 13.01 5.43
CA GLN A 57 -21.80 12.15 5.00
C GLN A 57 -23.05 13.01 4.82
N GLU A 58 -23.25 13.56 3.62
CA GLU A 58 -24.54 14.09 3.21
C GLU A 58 -25.45 12.89 3.07
N SER A 59 -26.22 12.66 4.13
CA SER A 59 -27.50 11.99 4.04
C SER A 59 -28.33 12.71 2.98
N VAL A 60 -28.30 12.22 1.74
CA VAL A 60 -29.40 12.42 0.83
C VAL A 60 -30.54 11.56 1.36
N ALA A 61 -31.21 12.08 2.39
CA ALA A 61 -32.54 11.66 2.78
C ALA A 61 -33.50 12.57 2.01
N ASP A 62 -34.01 12.02 0.91
CA ASP A 62 -35.38 12.15 0.40
C ASP A 62 -36.27 13.17 1.14
N SER A 63 -36.54 14.33 0.50
CA SER A 63 -37.77 15.15 0.54
C SER A 63 -37.64 16.39 -0.35
#